data_AF-A0A7C9AMP7-F1
#
_entry.id   AF-A0A7C9AMP7-F1
#
_cell.length_a   1.000
_cell.length_b   1.000
_cell.length_c   1.000
_cell.angle_alpha   90.00
_cell.angle_beta   90.00
_cell.angle_gamma   90.00
#
_symmetry.space_group_name_H-M   'P 1'
#
loop_
_entity.id
_entity.type
_entity.pdbx_description
1 polymer ?
#
loop_
_entity_poly.entity_id
_entity_poly.type
_entity_poly.pdbx_seq_one_letter_code
_entity_poly.pdbx_strand_id
1 'polypeptide(L)'
;DEFLHGVACGSSISNSSVDGRMVVANGTYVFTANNCVICKCDSTNNFTLQCQPSGLKPVSWPTCPAAQCPNNLPLGNYTLSSTCTRSTCAYAGYRNQTILTALLDDNTCSKSAMAPSSDEGSKI
;
A
#
# COMPACT_ATOMS: atom_id res chain seq x y z
N ASP A 1 3.47 29.27 -13.58
CA ASP A 1 4.26 28.05 -13.34
C ASP A 1 3.85 27.33 -12.06
N GLU A 2 2.65 26.75 -11.98
CA GLU A 2 2.26 25.97 -10.78
C GLU A 2 1.13 24.95 -10.99
N PHE A 3 1.02 24.32 -12.17
CA PHE A 3 -0.13 23.44 -12.49
C PHE A 3 0.20 21.98 -12.86
N LEU A 4 1.31 21.41 -12.37
CA LEU A 4 1.55 19.96 -12.43
C LEU A 4 2.40 19.47 -11.24
N HIS A 5 2.02 19.82 -10.01
CA HIS A 5 2.36 18.93 -8.89
C HIS A 5 1.32 17.80 -8.91
N GLY A 6 1.57 16.78 -9.75
CA GLY A 6 0.75 15.58 -9.77
C GLY A 6 0.61 15.04 -8.36
N VAL A 7 -0.62 14.83 -7.89
CA VAL A 7 -0.88 14.33 -6.54
C VAL A 7 -0.14 13.00 -6.37
N ALA A 8 0.72 12.90 -5.37
CA ALA A 8 1.45 11.68 -5.06
C ALA A 8 0.84 10.99 -3.85
N CYS A 9 1.06 9.69 -3.74
CA CYS A 9 0.56 8.94 -2.60
C CYS A 9 1.44 9.13 -1.37
N GLY A 10 0.80 9.26 -0.21
CA GLY A 10 1.44 9.09 1.08
C GLY A 10 1.94 7.65 1.24
N SER A 11 3.09 7.48 1.88
CA SER A 11 3.71 6.18 2.11
C SER A 11 4.27 6.07 3.52
N SER A 12 4.49 4.83 3.96
CA SER A 12 5.11 4.53 5.27
C SER A 12 6.62 4.29 5.16
N ILE A 13 7.23 4.71 4.04
CA ILE A 13 8.63 4.43 3.75
C ILE A 13 9.50 5.21 4.73
N SER A 14 10.38 4.49 5.44
CA SER A 14 11.31 5.10 6.36
C SER A 14 12.34 5.97 5.61
N ASN A 15 12.67 7.14 6.14
CA ASN A 15 13.77 7.95 5.61
C ASN A 15 15.15 7.25 5.69
N SER A 16 15.26 6.22 6.54
CA SER A 16 16.47 5.38 6.62
C SER A 16 16.55 4.31 5.52
N SER A 17 15.50 4.16 4.72
CA SER A 17 15.44 3.25 3.60
C SER A 17 16.28 3.75 2.42
N VAL A 18 16.77 2.83 1.59
CA VAL A 18 17.48 3.18 0.34
C VAL A 18 16.56 3.94 -0.63
N ASP A 19 15.27 3.64 -0.59
CA ASP A 19 14.20 4.30 -1.35
C ASP A 19 13.38 5.30 -0.51
N GLY A 20 13.96 5.85 0.57
CA GLY A 20 13.28 6.80 1.49
C GLY A 20 12.75 8.09 0.86
N ARG A 21 13.16 8.41 -0.37
CA ARG A 21 12.69 9.57 -1.17
C ARG A 21 11.78 9.18 -2.33
N MET A 22 11.31 7.93 -2.38
CA MET A 22 10.47 7.44 -3.46
C MET A 22 9.10 8.12 -3.42
N VAL A 23 8.73 8.71 -4.54
CA VAL A 23 7.43 9.36 -4.75
C VAL A 23 6.77 8.69 -5.95
N VAL A 24 5.49 8.32 -5.79
CA VAL A 24 4.71 7.69 -6.85
C VAL A 24 3.50 8.57 -7.14
N ALA A 25 3.42 9.09 -8.36
CA ALA A 25 2.34 9.95 -8.80
C ALA A 25 1.04 9.16 -8.96
N ASN A 26 -0.10 9.82 -8.77
CA ASN A 26 -1.42 9.22 -8.97
C ASN A 26 -1.55 8.60 -10.37
N GLY A 27 -2.10 7.39 -10.44
CA GLY A 27 -2.25 6.62 -11.67
C GLY A 27 -0.97 5.93 -12.17
N THR A 28 0.13 6.02 -11.42
CA THR A 28 1.41 5.40 -11.80
C THR A 28 1.83 4.29 -10.83
N TYR A 29 2.86 3.55 -11.23
CA TYR A 29 3.48 2.50 -10.42
C TYR A 29 4.99 2.54 -10.54
N VAL A 30 5.66 1.89 -9.59
CA VAL A 30 7.13 1.76 -9.55
C VAL A 30 7.52 0.39 -9.01
N PHE A 31 8.63 -0.13 -9.50
CA PHE A 31 9.29 -1.30 -8.90
C PHE A 31 10.41 -0.82 -7.97
N THR A 32 10.46 -1.39 -6.77
CA THR A 32 11.50 -1.11 -5.78
C THR A 32 12.04 -2.41 -5.17
N ALA A 33 12.98 -2.31 -4.22
CA ALA A 33 13.64 -3.44 -3.59
C ALA A 33 14.18 -4.45 -4.62
N ASN A 34 14.91 -3.96 -5.63
CA ASN A 34 15.50 -4.77 -6.70
C ASN A 34 14.48 -5.60 -7.50
N ASN A 35 13.35 -4.97 -7.86
CA ASN A 35 12.19 -5.57 -8.52
C ASN A 35 11.39 -6.55 -7.65
N CYS A 36 11.62 -6.65 -6.34
CA CYS A 36 10.84 -7.56 -5.49
C CYS A 36 9.46 -7.00 -5.08
N VAL A 37 9.30 -5.68 -5.10
CA VAL A 37 8.06 -5.00 -4.71
C VAL A 37 7.59 -4.11 -5.84
N ILE A 38 6.29 -4.17 -6.13
CA ILE A 38 5.62 -3.19 -6.98
C ILE A 38 4.72 -2.33 -6.10
N CYS A 39 4.83 -1.02 -6.26
CA CYS A 39 4.00 -0.03 -5.56
C CYS A 39 3.22 0.79 -6.57
N LYS A 40 1.91 0.94 -6.36
CA LYS A 40 1.02 1.75 -7.18
C LYS A 40 0.42 2.88 -6.35
N CYS A 41 0.18 4.00 -6.99
CA CYS A 41 -0.55 5.12 -6.39
C CYS A 41 -1.86 5.35 -7.14
N ASP A 42 -2.97 5.36 -6.38
CA ASP A 42 -4.30 5.55 -6.94
C ASP A 42 -5.18 6.35 -5.96
N SER A 43 -5.83 7.40 -6.48
CA SER A 43 -6.80 8.22 -5.77
C SER A 43 -7.96 7.44 -5.13
N THR A 44 -8.34 6.29 -5.69
CA THR A 44 -9.39 5.41 -5.13
C THR A 44 -9.04 4.85 -3.75
N ASN A 45 -7.75 4.84 -3.39
CA ASN A 45 -7.23 4.33 -2.12
C ASN A 45 -6.78 5.46 -1.19
N ASN A 46 -7.50 6.60 -1.19
CA ASN A 46 -7.22 7.75 -0.33
C ASN A 46 -5.80 8.31 -0.51
N PHE A 47 -5.23 8.19 -1.71
CA PHE A 47 -3.83 8.55 -1.99
C PHE A 47 -2.84 7.84 -1.06
N THR A 48 -3.13 6.60 -0.64
CA THR A 48 -2.18 5.77 0.10
C THR A 48 -1.46 4.82 -0.86
N LEU A 49 -0.13 4.76 -0.76
CA LEU A 49 0.70 3.91 -1.59
C LEU A 49 0.37 2.43 -1.35
N GLN A 50 -0.06 1.73 -2.40
CA GLN A 50 -0.40 0.31 -2.32
C GLN A 50 0.74 -0.51 -2.88
N CYS A 51 1.35 -1.36 -2.06
CA CYS A 51 2.49 -2.18 -2.46
C CYS A 51 2.20 -3.66 -2.27
N GLN A 52 2.76 -4.50 -3.14
CA GLN A 52 2.65 -5.95 -3.08
C GLN A 52 3.92 -6.61 -3.64
N PRO A 53 4.16 -7.90 -3.36
CA PRO A 53 5.21 -8.65 -4.02
C PRO A 53 5.02 -8.60 -5.55
N SER A 54 6.09 -8.30 -6.29
CA SER A 54 6.02 -8.12 -7.74
C SER A 54 5.88 -9.44 -8.51
N GLY A 55 6.28 -10.57 -7.91
CA GLY A 55 6.44 -11.86 -8.58
C GLY A 55 7.57 -11.92 -9.62
N LEU A 56 8.35 -10.84 -9.77
CA LEU A 56 9.46 -10.78 -10.72
C LEU A 56 10.74 -11.38 -10.12
N LYS A 57 11.63 -11.85 -10.99
CA LYS A 57 12.99 -12.22 -10.58
C LYS A 57 13.75 -10.97 -10.13
N PRO A 58 14.42 -11.00 -8.98
CA PRO A 58 15.24 -9.88 -8.53
C PRO A 58 16.40 -9.61 -9.47
N VAL A 59 16.79 -8.34 -9.58
CA VAL A 59 17.87 -7.92 -10.51
C VAL A 59 19.26 -8.15 -9.92
N SER A 60 19.44 -7.82 -8.63
CA SER A 60 20.75 -7.87 -7.96
C SER A 60 20.79 -8.76 -6.72
N TRP A 61 19.63 -9.31 -6.33
CA TRP A 61 19.53 -10.23 -5.19
C TRP A 61 19.41 -11.68 -5.68
N PRO A 62 19.90 -12.66 -4.92
CA PRO A 62 19.71 -14.08 -5.26
C PRO A 62 18.22 -14.45 -5.32
N THR A 63 17.45 -13.97 -4.34
CA THR A 63 16.00 -14.18 -4.21
C THR A 63 15.37 -12.95 -3.56
N CYS A 64 14.06 -12.81 -3.73
CA CYS A 64 13.30 -11.78 -3.02
C CYS A 64 13.12 -12.21 -1.56
N PRO A 65 13.50 -11.36 -0.59
CA PRO A 65 13.26 -11.63 0.82
C PRO A 65 11.76 -11.61 1.11
N ALA A 66 11.36 -12.26 2.21
CA ALA A 66 9.97 -12.24 2.65
C ALA A 66 9.52 -10.81 2.98
N ALA A 67 8.44 -10.37 2.34
CA ALA A 67 7.80 -9.08 2.59
C ALA A 67 6.50 -9.32 3.35
N GLN A 68 6.59 -9.41 4.68
CA GLN A 68 5.44 -9.70 5.54
C GLN A 68 5.49 -8.92 6.85
N CYS A 69 4.32 -8.66 7.42
CA CYS A 69 4.14 -8.10 8.75
C CYS A 69 4.06 -9.23 9.80
N PRO A 70 3.96 -8.92 11.11
CA PRO A 70 3.68 -9.93 12.12
C PRO A 70 2.48 -10.82 11.76
N ASN A 71 2.47 -12.06 12.31
CA ASN A 71 1.49 -13.10 11.97
C ASN A 71 1.53 -13.59 10.51
N ASN A 72 2.66 -13.41 9.82
CA ASN A 72 2.85 -13.77 8.41
C ASN A 72 1.83 -13.09 7.48
N LEU A 73 1.35 -11.89 7.83
CA LEU A 73 0.47 -11.13 6.97
C LEU A 73 1.26 -10.63 5.75
N PRO A 74 0.95 -11.09 4.52
CA PRO A 74 1.72 -10.68 3.34
C PRO A 74 1.59 -9.19 3.06
N LEU A 75 2.63 -8.59 2.48
CA LEU A 75 2.61 -7.21 2.03
C LEU A 75 1.42 -6.94 1.09
N GLY A 76 0.67 -5.86 1.36
CA GLY A 76 -0.52 -5.46 0.62
C GLY A 76 -1.82 -6.10 1.12
N ASN A 77 -1.74 -7.17 1.92
CA ASN A 77 -2.92 -7.77 2.54
C ASN A 77 -3.29 -7.05 3.85
N TYR A 78 -4.52 -7.28 4.29
CA TYR A 78 -5.03 -6.75 5.55
C TYR A 78 -5.72 -7.85 6.37
N THR A 79 -5.78 -7.62 7.68
CA THR A 79 -6.63 -8.38 8.60
C THR A 79 -7.67 -7.47 9.23
N LEU A 80 -8.75 -8.06 9.73
CA LEU A 80 -9.75 -7.39 10.53
C LEU A 80 -9.58 -7.89 11.97
N SER A 81 -9.11 -7.03 12.88
CA SER A 81 -8.81 -7.42 14.27
C SER A 81 -9.97 -7.15 15.23
N SER A 82 -10.91 -6.29 14.83
CA SER A 82 -12.18 -5.99 15.50
C SER A 82 -13.26 -5.80 14.44
N THR A 83 -14.53 -5.61 14.81
CA THR A 83 -15.64 -5.38 13.85
C THR A 83 -15.40 -4.20 12.91
N CYS A 84 -14.45 -3.30 13.22
CA CYS A 84 -14.19 -2.10 12.43
C CYS A 84 -12.71 -1.71 12.25
N THR A 85 -11.75 -2.48 12.77
CA THR A 85 -10.32 -2.16 12.58
C THR A 85 -9.75 -3.00 11.46
N ARG A 86 -9.33 -2.35 10.37
CA ARG A 86 -8.57 -2.97 9.29
C ARG A 86 -7.09 -2.67 9.47
N SER A 87 -6.29 -3.70 9.70
CA SER A 87 -4.84 -3.61 9.80
C SER A 87 -4.21 -4.06 8.50
N THR A 88 -3.64 -3.13 7.74
CA THR A 88 -3.01 -3.40 6.43
C THR A 88 -1.50 -3.52 6.58
N CYS A 89 -0.89 -4.53 5.96
CA CYS A 89 0.56 -4.62 5.88
C CYS A 89 1.08 -3.73 4.74
N ALA A 90 1.68 -2.61 5.09
CA ALA A 90 2.21 -1.63 4.16
C ALA A 90 3.73 -1.75 4.01
N TYR A 91 4.23 -1.23 2.89
CA TYR A 91 5.65 -1.18 2.60
C TYR A 91 6.30 -0.02 3.36
N ALA A 92 7.42 -0.29 4.03
CA ALA A 92 8.17 0.69 4.81
C ALA A 92 9.60 0.93 4.28
N GLY A 93 9.90 0.42 3.08
CA GLY A 93 11.20 0.57 2.42
C GLY A 93 12.00 -0.73 2.35
N TYR A 94 13.27 -0.63 2.01
CA TYR A 94 14.23 -1.72 2.07
C TYR A 94 15.64 -1.22 2.45
N ARG A 95 16.39 -2.09 3.12
CA ARG A 95 17.80 -1.84 3.47
C ARG A 95 18.55 -3.16 3.56
N ASN A 96 19.76 -3.21 3.00
CA ASN A 96 20.67 -4.37 3.08
C ASN A 96 19.98 -5.72 2.77
N GLN A 97 19.25 -5.81 1.66
CA GLN A 97 18.53 -7.04 1.25
C GLN A 97 17.35 -7.45 2.16
N THR A 98 16.88 -6.55 3.02
CA THR A 98 15.68 -6.75 3.83
C THR A 98 14.59 -5.80 3.36
N ILE A 99 13.38 -6.34 3.14
CA ILE A 99 12.17 -5.54 2.94
C ILE A 99 11.61 -5.15 4.31
N LEU A 100 11.40 -3.85 4.50
CA LEU A 100 10.79 -3.29 5.70
C LEU A 100 9.29 -3.17 5.47
N THR A 101 8.51 -3.53 6.48
CA THR A 101 7.04 -3.48 6.47
C THR A 101 6.53 -2.73 7.71
N ALA A 102 5.33 -2.18 7.61
CA ALA A 102 4.64 -1.50 8.70
C ALA A 102 3.17 -1.89 8.72
N LEU A 103 2.59 -2.07 9.91
CA LEU A 103 1.15 -2.24 10.07
C LEU A 103 0.48 -0.87 10.10
N LEU A 104 -0.51 -0.67 9.22
CA LEU A 104 -1.34 0.52 9.17
C LEU A 104 -2.76 0.16 9.57
N ASP A 105 -3.22 0.73 10.68
CA ASP A 105 -4.59 0.55 11.16
C ASP A 105 -5.50 1.65 10.60
N ASP A 106 -6.62 1.22 10.04
CA ASP A 106 -7.69 2.08 9.53
C ASP A 106 -9.01 1.70 10.19
N ASN A 107 -9.79 2.70 10.59
CA ASN A 107 -11.11 2.48 11.20
C ASN A 107 -12.19 2.50 10.12
N THR A 108 -12.72 1.34 9.79
CA THR A 108 -13.73 1.16 8.74
C THR A 108 -15.14 1.52 9.19
N CYS A 109 -15.42 1.64 10.50
CA CYS A 109 -16.73 2.02 11.03
C CYS A 109 -17.19 3.40 10.51
N SER A 110 -16.26 4.34 10.32
CA SER A 110 -16.57 5.70 9.87
C SER A 110 -16.71 5.82 8.35
N LYS A 111 -16.34 4.78 7.58
CA LYS A 111 -16.38 4.78 6.11
C LYS A 111 -17.72 4.29 5.53
N SER A 112 -18.66 3.85 6.36
CA SER A 112 -20.01 3.46 5.92
C SER A 112 -21.02 4.61 5.81
N ALA A 113 -20.64 5.87 6.07
CA ALA A 113 -21.57 7.01 5.99
C ALA A 113 -21.76 7.59 4.57
N MET A 114 -21.12 7.04 3.54
CA MET A 114 -21.28 7.49 2.15
C MET A 114 -21.41 6.29 1.19
N ALA A 115 -22.52 5.56 1.30
CA ALA A 115 -23.12 4.93 0.13
C ALA A 115 -24.33 5.79 -0.27
N PRO A 116 -24.44 6.26 -1.51
CA PRO A 116 -25.64 6.96 -1.98
C PRO A 116 -26.83 6.00 -1.96
N SER A 117 -27.94 6.51 -1.46
CA SER A 117 -29.28 5.95 -1.54
C SER A 117 -29.61 5.45 -2.95
N SER A 118 -29.98 4.17 -3.05
CA SER A 118 -30.82 3.66 -4.13
C SER A 118 -32.13 3.19 -3.51
N ASP A 119 -33.12 4.09 -3.56
CA ASP A 119 -34.54 3.73 -3.65
C ASP A 119 -34.73 2.82 -4.88
N GLU A 120 -35.24 1.62 -4.68
CA GLU A 120 -36.10 0.96 -5.66
C GLU A 120 -37.02 -0.03 -4.93
N GLY A 121 -38.31 0.30 -4.86
CA GLY A 121 -39.32 -0.61 -4.34
C GLY A 121 -39.60 -1.75 -5.31
N SER A 122 -39.88 -2.95 -4.79
CA SER A 122 -40.82 -3.88 -5.43
C SER A 122 -41.27 -4.99 -4.49
N LYS A 123 -42.58 -4.91 -4.21
CA LYS A 123 -43.57 -5.92 -3.79
C LYS A 123 -43.16 -7.40 -3.89
N ILE A 124 -43.49 -8.18 -2.84
CA ILE A 124 -44.45 -9.31 -2.91
C ILE A 124 -45.29 -9.34 -1.65
#